data_AF-A0A925HGN6-F1
#
_entry.id   AF-A0A925HGN6-F1
#
_cell.length_a   1.000
_cell.length_b   1.000
_cell.length_c   1.000
_cell.angle_alpha   90.00
_cell.angle_beta   90.00
_cell.angle_gamma   90.00
#
_symmetry.space_group_name_H-M   'P 1'
#
loop_
_entity.id
_entity.type
_entity.pdbx_description
1 polymer ?
#
loop_
_entity_poly.entity_id
_entity_poly.type
_entity_poly.pdbx_seq_one_letter_code
_entity_poly.pdbx_strand_id
1 'polypeptide(L)' 'MAFDPDRDNRLRRLESAQILGSNTSSLGVRRGRHLRGYVYRFIEMCSPQITEAAVRAAI' A
#
# COMPACT_ATOMS: atom_id res chain seq x y z
N MET A 1 3.69 -3.92 -7.86
CA MET A 1 3.87 -2.85 -8.86
C MET A 1 3.12 -3.23 -10.13
N ALA A 2 2.71 -2.27 -10.97
CA ALA A 2 1.95 -2.55 -12.20
C ALA A 2 2.80 -3.04 -13.37
N PHE A 3 4.13 -2.88 -13.28
CA PHE A 3 5.11 -3.43 -14.20
C PHE A 3 6.17 -4.17 -13.39
N ASP A 4 6.46 -5.40 -13.80
CA ASP A 4 7.43 -6.29 -13.18
C ASP A 4 8.48 -6.69 -14.24
N PRO A 5 9.74 -6.22 -14.15
CA PRO A 5 10.76 -6.49 -15.16
C PRO A 5 11.02 -7.98 -15.41
N ASP A 6 10.84 -8.83 -14.40
CA ASP A 6 11.13 -10.26 -14.50
C ASP A 6 9.99 -11.02 -15.19
N ARG A 7 8.75 -10.54 -15.02
CA ARG A 7 7.54 -11.16 -15.60
C ARG A 7 7.14 -10.55 -16.93
N ASP A 8 7.33 -9.25 -17.11
CA ASP A 8 6.86 -8.46 -18.25
C ASP A 8 7.94 -8.33 -19.35
N ASN A 9 8.67 -9.41 -19.64
CA ASN A 9 9.83 -9.41 -20.53
C ASN A 9 9.54 -9.05 -22.00
N ARG A 10 8.28 -9.11 -22.43
CA ARG A 10 7.81 -8.71 -23.78
C ARG A 10 7.23 -7.29 -23.81
N LEU A 11 7.18 -6.62 -22.67
CA LEU A 11 6.65 -5.26 -22.55
C LEU A 11 7.79 -4.29 -22.29
N ARG A 12 7.63 -3.05 -22.77
CA ARG A 12 8.55 -1.95 -22.49
C ARG A 12 7.83 -0.91 -21.66
N ARG A 13 8.36 -0.61 -20.48
CA ARG A 13 7.85 0.51 -19.66
C ARG A 13 8.23 1.83 -20.34
N LEU A 14 7.22 2.63 -20.66
CA LEU A 14 7.41 4.01 -21.10
C LEU A 14 7.42 4.93 -19.88
N GLU A 15 8.32 5.92 -19.88
CA GLU A 15 8.35 6.90 -18.81
C GLU A 15 7.21 7.90 -18.99
N SER A 16 6.30 7.97 -18.01
CA SER A 16 5.13 8.85 -18.06
C SER A 16 4.96 9.68 -16.78
N ALA A 17 5.96 9.69 -15.89
CA ALA A 17 5.87 10.32 -14.57
C ALA A 17 5.66 11.84 -14.63
N GLN A 18 6.07 12.50 -15.72
CA GLN A 18 5.86 13.93 -15.93
C GLN A 18 4.45 14.27 -16.45
N ILE A 19 3.76 13.30 -17.04
CA ILE A 19 2.42 13.46 -17.64
C ILE A 19 1.34 12.99 -16.66
N LEU A 20 1.64 11.94 -15.89
CA LEU A 20 0.76 11.34 -14.90
C LEU A 20 1.39 11.55 -13.52
N GLY A 21 0.73 12.34 -12.67
CA GLY A 21 1.18 12.60 -11.31
C GLY A 21 1.25 11.34 -10.43
N SER A 22 1.76 11.50 -9.20
CA SER A 22 1.82 10.41 -8.23
C SER A 22 0.42 9.97 -7.80
N ASN A 23 0.24 8.65 -7.69
CA ASN A 23 -0.99 8.06 -7.17
C ASN A 23 -0.76 7.58 -5.74
N THR A 24 -1.72 7.86 -4.86
CA THR A 24 -1.71 7.35 -3.48
C THR A 24 -2.60 6.12 -3.39
N SER A 25 -2.03 4.99 -2.99
CA SER A 25 -2.80 3.80 -2.65
C SER A 25 -3.21 3.86 -1.19
N SER A 26 -4.51 3.75 -0.91
CA SER A 26 -5.07 3.89 0.44
C SER A 26 -5.65 2.56 0.95
N LEU A 27 -5.43 2.28 2.23
CA LEU A 27 -6.06 1.15 2.93
C LEU A 27 -7.22 1.65 3.78
N GLY A 28 -8.43 1.15 3.51
CA GLY A 28 -9.63 1.49 4.27
C GLY A 28 -9.88 0.49 5.40
N VAL A 29 -10.07 0.97 6.62
CA VAL A 29 -10.52 0.17 7.77
C VAL A 29 -11.78 0.78 8.38
N ARG A 30 -12.69 -0.07 8.87
CA ARG A 30 -13.95 0.41 9.46
C ARG A 30 -13.70 0.97 10.85
N ARG A 31 -14.03 2.25 11.05
CA ARG A 31 -13.94 2.92 12.36
C ARG A 31 -14.92 2.30 13.37
N GLY A 32 -14.54 2.31 14.66
CA GLY A 32 -15.38 1.84 15.76
C GLY A 32 -15.49 0.32 15.90
N ARG A 33 -14.68 -0.45 15.16
CA ARG A 33 -14.60 -1.90 15.32
C ARG A 33 -13.21 -2.30 15.78
N HIS A 34 -13.15 -3.29 16.67
CA HIS A 34 -11.90 -3.88 17.10
C HIS A 34 -11.20 -4.57 15.90
N LEU A 35 -10.01 -4.10 15.55
CA LEU A 35 -9.16 -4.74 14.56
C LEU A 35 -8.40 -5.89 15.24
N ARG A 36 -8.44 -7.07 14.62
CA ARG A 36 -7.69 -8.24 15.11
C ARG A 36 -6.20 -8.08 14.80
N GLY A 37 -5.35 -8.77 15.57
CA GLY A 37 -3.88 -8.71 15.43
C GLY A 37 -3.36 -8.89 14.00
N TYR A 38 -3.96 -9.81 13.22
CA TYR A 38 -3.56 -10.03 11.82
C TYR A 38 -3.81 -8.83 10.91
N VAL A 39 -4.76 -7.94 11.24
CA VAL A 39 -5.04 -6.74 10.46
C VAL A 39 -3.89 -5.75 10.60
N TYR A 40 -3.37 -5.55 11.81
CA TYR A 40 -2.21 -4.71 12.03
C TYR A 40 -0.97 -5.27 11.33
N ARG A 41 -0.75 -6.59 11.41
CA ARG A 41 0.32 -7.26 10.67
C ARG A 41 0.17 -7.08 9.15
N PHE A 42 -1.04 -7.15 8.62
CA PHE A 42 -1.30 -6.90 7.20
C PHE A 42 -0.96 -5.46 6.79
N ILE A 43 -1.36 -4.47 7.57
CA ILE A 43 -1.04 -3.06 7.31
C ILE A 43 0.49 -2.84 7.33
N GLU A 44 1.20 -3.40 8.31
CA GLU A 44 2.66 -3.32 8.39
C GLU A 44 3.36 -4.01 7.21
N MET A 45 2.81 -5.12 6.69
CA MET A 45 3.33 -5.76 5.47
C MET A 45 3.14 -4.89 4.22
N CYS A 46 2.06 -4.10 4.15
CA CYS A 46 1.84 -3.16 3.05
C CYS A 46 2.75 -1.94 3.14
N SER A 47 2.98 -1.42 4.36
CA SER A 47 3.86 -0.29 4.61
C SER A 47 4.53 -0.44 5.98
N PRO A 48 5.84 -0.74 6.03
CA PRO A 48 6.57 -0.94 7.28
C PRO A 48 6.57 0.29 8.21
N GLN A 49 6.30 1.48 7.65
CA GLN A 49 6.24 2.73 8.41
C GLN A 49 4.92 2.88 9.19
N ILE A 50 3.87 2.14 8.82
CA ILE A 50 2.55 2.20 9.44
C ILE A 50 2.44 1.08 10.47
N THR A 51 2.92 1.34 11.69
CA THR A 51 2.94 0.36 12.78
C THR A 51 1.57 0.16 13.43
N GLU A 52 1.40 -0.96 14.14
CA GLU A 52 0.22 -1.19 14.99
C GLU A 52 -0.07 -0.03 15.94
N ALA A 53 0.96 0.56 16.55
CA ALA A 53 0.81 1.70 17.45
C ALA A 53 0.27 2.94 16.72
N ALA A 54 0.80 3.24 15.53
CA ALA A 54 0.33 4.35 14.71
C ALA A 54 -1.14 4.19 14.30
N VAL A 55 -1.53 2.96 13.92
CA VAL A 55 -2.91 2.65 13.55
C VAL A 55 -3.84 2.75 14.75
N ARG A 56 -3.45 2.24 15.93
CA ARG A 56 -4.25 2.35 17.17
C ARG A 56 -4.47 3.79 17.64
N ALA A 57 -3.50 4.67 17.44
CA ALA A 57 -3.63 6.09 17.77
C ALA A 57 -4.61 6.84 16.84
N ALA A 58 -4.92 6.29 15.66
CA ALA A 58 -5.69 6.94 14.61
C ALA A 58 -7.17 6.49 14.51
N ILE A 59 -7.60 5.45 15.24
CA ILE A 59 -8.95 4.85 15.15
C ILE A 59 -9.83 5.30 16.32
#